data_AF-A0A0F7PIY5-F1
#
_entry.id   AF-A0A0F7PIY5-F1
#
_cell.length_a   1.000
_cell.length_b   1.000
_cell.length_c   1.000
_cell.angle_alpha   90.00
_cell.angle_beta   90.00
_cell.angle_gamma   90.00
#
_symmetry.space_group_name_H-M   'P 1'
#
loop_
_entity.id
_entity.type
_entity.pdbx_description
1 polymer ?
#
loop_
_entity_poly.entity_id
_entity_poly.type
_entity_poly.pdbx_seq_one_letter_code
_entity_poly.pdbx_strand_id
1 'polypeptide(L)' 'MIVCQCNILFRHEIEKAVEQLLADDSWRLIVPSTVYHAMRMRGRCCGCFPDVVEIIAEVPARVRPEDAPSESAEAIVRPD' A
#
# COMPACT_ATOMS: atom_id res chain seq x y z
N MET A 1 -2.69 -5.94 -14.29
CA MET A 1 -2.11 -4.73 -14.92
C MET A 1 -0.71 -4.50 -14.37
N ILE A 2 0.26 -4.11 -15.22
CA ILE A 2 1.60 -3.67 -14.76
C ILE A 2 1.46 -2.27 -14.15
N VAL A 3 2.02 -2.09 -12.96
CA VAL A 3 2.03 -0.80 -12.22
C VAL A 3 3.43 -0.20 -12.24
N CYS A 4 4.47 -1.00 -11.97
CA CYS A 4 5.86 -0.52 -12.02
C CYS A 4 6.58 -1.06 -13.25
N GLN A 5 6.85 -0.20 -14.23
CA GLN A 5 7.62 -0.58 -15.42
C GLN A 5 9.09 -0.88 -15.12
N CYS A 6 9.73 -0.16 -14.18
CA CYS A 6 11.15 -0.35 -13.89
C CYS A 6 11.48 -1.67 -13.18
N ASN A 7 10.56 -2.18 -12.37
CA ASN A 7 10.73 -3.43 -11.63
C ASN A 7 9.83 -4.56 -12.16
N ILE A 8 9.05 -4.30 -13.20
CA ILE A 8 8.07 -5.24 -13.79
C ILE A 8 7.14 -5.81 -12.71
N LEU A 9 6.47 -4.91 -11.97
CA LEU A 9 5.51 -5.29 -10.93
C LEU A 9 4.09 -5.13 -11.43
N PHE A 10 3.28 -6.16 -11.19
CA PHE A 10 1.85 -6.18 -11.43
C PHE A 10 1.07 -5.78 -10.17
N ARG A 11 -0.15 -5.26 -10.37
CA ARG A 11 -1.05 -4.85 -9.27
C ARG A 11 -1.19 -5.94 -8.19
N HIS A 12 -1.44 -7.19 -8.58
CA HIS A 12 -1.69 -8.28 -7.65
C HIS A 12 -0.48 -8.60 -6.75
N GLU A 13 0.74 -8.33 -7.22
CA GLU A 13 1.95 -8.53 -6.42
C GLU A 13 2.06 -7.46 -5.33
N ILE A 14 1.71 -6.21 -5.69
CA ILE A 14 1.67 -5.09 -4.77
C ILE A 14 0.55 -5.29 -3.74
N GLU A 15 -0.65 -5.67 -4.18
CA GLU A 15 -1.78 -6.01 -3.30
C GLU A 15 -1.39 -7.08 -2.29
N LYS A 16 -0.81 -8.20 -2.76
CA LYS A 16 -0.35 -9.28 -1.89
C LYS A 16 0.69 -8.82 -0.86
N ALA A 17 1.62 -7.96 -1.25
CA ALA A 17 2.61 -7.41 -0.32
C ALA A 17 1.96 -6.50 0.74
N VAL A 18 0.94 -5.71 0.37
CA VAL A 18 0.16 -4.90 1.32
C VAL A 18 -0.64 -5.80 2.27
N GLU A 19 -1.31 -6.84 1.76
CA GLU A 19 -2.04 -7.82 2.56
C GLU A 19 -1.13 -8.50 3.58
N GLN A 20 0.09 -8.89 3.19
CA GLN A 20 1.09 -9.46 4.10
C GLN A 20 1.51 -8.47 5.18
N LEU A 21 1.76 -7.20 4.82
CA LEU A 21 2.13 -6.17 5.79
C LEU A 21 1.01 -5.90 6.81
N LEU A 22 -0.26 -5.93 6.38
CA LEU A 22 -1.42 -5.77 7.27
C LEU A 22 -1.68 -7.00 8.13
N ALA A 23 -1.40 -8.20 7.61
CA ALA A 23 -1.49 -9.44 8.37
C ALA A 23 -0.43 -9.49 9.48
N ASP A 24 0.77 -8.96 9.21
CA ASP A 24 1.84 -8.84 10.20
C ASP A 24 1.51 -7.77 11.27
N ASP A 25 0.97 -6.62 10.86
CA ASP A 25 0.53 -5.53 11.74
C ASP A 25 -0.52 -4.65 11.04
N SER A 26 -1.76 -4.75 11.49
CA SER A 26 -2.92 -4.04 10.91
C SER A 26 -2.89 -2.53 11.13
N TRP A 27 -2.09 -2.04 12.07
CA TRP A 27 -1.96 -0.62 12.42
C TRP A 27 -0.76 0.04 11.77
N ARG A 28 0.03 -0.74 11.03
CA ARG A 28 1.27 -0.27 10.44
C ARG A 28 1.01 0.80 9.39
N LEU A 29 1.78 1.88 9.47
CA LEU A 29 1.86 2.85 8.38
C LEU A 29 2.52 2.19 7.15
N ILE A 30 1.72 1.96 6.11
CA ILE A 30 2.19 1.41 4.84
C ILE A 30 2.40 2.56 3.85
N VAL A 31 3.63 2.65 3.32
CA VAL A 31 4.01 3.61 2.27
C VAL A 31 4.64 2.84 1.10
N PRO A 32 4.74 3.41 -0.11
CA PRO A 32 5.34 2.72 -1.25
C PRO A 32 6.73 2.14 -0.94
N SER A 33 7.54 2.85 -0.15
CA SER A 33 8.85 2.37 0.29
C SER A 33 8.77 1.06 1.08
N THR A 34 7.85 0.93 2.05
CA THR A 34 7.72 -0.28 2.87
C THR A 34 7.24 -1.47 2.05
N VAL A 35 6.35 -1.25 1.08
CA VAL A 35 5.89 -2.28 0.14
C VAL A 35 7.06 -2.80 -0.70
N TYR A 36 7.86 -1.91 -1.27
CA TYR A 36 9.02 -2.31 -2.08
C TYR A 36 10.09 -3.02 -1.23
N HIS A 37 10.32 -2.55 0.00
CA HIS A 37 11.22 -3.21 0.94
C HIS A 37 10.75 -4.62 1.32
N ALA A 38 9.44 -4.83 1.53
CA ALA A 38 8.87 -6.15 1.79
C ALA A 38 9.13 -7.12 0.62
N MET A 39 9.06 -6.61 -0.62
CA MET A 39 9.40 -7.35 -1.84
C MET A 39 10.91 -7.45 -2.13
N ARG A 40 11.78 -6.95 -1.24
CA ARG A 40 13.24 -6.87 -1.41
C ARG A 40 13.68 -6.10 -2.66
N MET A 41 12.89 -5.10 -3.06
CA MET A 41 13.16 -4.23 -4.19
C MET A 41 13.39 -2.78 -3.73
N ARG A 42 13.99 -1.97 -4.60
CA ARG A 42 14.06 -0.51 -4.44
C ARG A 42 13.25 0.17 -5.53
N GLY A 43 12.64 1.31 -5.22
CA GLY A 43 12.06 2.19 -6.24
C GLY A 43 13.16 2.75 -7.14
N ARG A 44 13.02 2.60 -8.47
CA ARG A 44 14.03 3.09 -9.43
C ARG A 44 13.75 4.50 -9.94
N CYS A 45 12.55 4.75 -10.46
CA CYS A 45 12.11 6.07 -10.94
C CYS A 45 11.01 6.70 -10.08
N CYS A 46 10.38 5.91 -9.20
CA CYS A 46 9.27 6.29 -8.31
C CYS A 46 8.01 6.87 -9.00
N GLY A 47 7.93 6.88 -10.33
CA GLY A 47 6.76 7.41 -11.07
C GLY A 47 5.47 6.62 -10.89
N CYS A 48 5.55 5.36 -10.45
CA CYS A 48 4.40 4.50 -10.15
C CYS A 48 3.90 4.63 -8.70
N PHE A 49 4.56 5.45 -7.87
CA PHE A 49 4.18 5.58 -6.46
C PHE A 49 2.75 6.12 -6.25
N PRO A 50 2.21 7.05 -7.07
CA PRO A 50 0.81 7.46 -6.95
C PRO A 50 -0.15 6.27 -7.09
N ASP A 51 0.04 5.41 -8.10
CA ASP A 51 -0.77 4.20 -8.30
C ASP A 51 -0.60 3.21 -7.13
N VAL A 52 0.61 3.10 -6.58
CA VAL A 52 0.88 2.26 -5.40
C VAL A 52 0.16 2.80 -4.16
N VAL A 53 0.09 4.13 -3.98
CA VAL A 53 -0.67 4.76 -2.88
C VAL A 53 -2.16 4.46 -3.01
N GLU A 54 -2.72 4.51 -4.23
CA GLU A 54 -4.11 4.12 -4.47
C GLU A 54 -4.36 2.66 -4.09
N ILE A 55 -3.47 1.75 -4.48
CA ILE A 55 -3.55 0.33 -4.07
C ILE A 55 -3.49 0.19 -2.55
N ILE A 56 -2.59 0.90 -1.87
CA ILE A 56 -2.48 0.89 -0.40
C ILE A 56 -3.77 1.37 0.27
N ALA A 57 -4.46 2.37 -0.30
CA ALA A 57 -5.73 2.85 0.23
C ALA A 57 -6.89 1.87 0.00
N GLU A 58 -6.89 1.13 -1.11
CA GLU A 58 -7.96 0.19 -1.45
C GLU A 58 -7.90 -1.15 -0.71
N VAL A 59 -6.71 -1.71 -0.49
CA VAL A 59 -6.55 -3.07 0.06
C VAL A 59 -7.15 -3.23 1.47
N PRO A 60 -6.95 -2.30 2.43
CA PRO A 60 -7.57 -2.40 3.76
C PRO A 60 -9.09 -2.47 3.72
N ALA A 61 -9.75 -1.85 2.75
CA ALA A 61 -11.21 -1.91 2.61
C ALA A 61 -11.72 -3.33 2.25
N ARG A 62 -10.85 -4.15 1.63
CA ARG A 62 -11.14 -5.56 1.28
C ARG A 62 -10.85 -6.50 2.45
N VAL A 63 -9.82 -6.19 3.22
CA VAL A 63 -9.35 -6.98 4.37
C VAL A 63 -9.80 -6.28 5.64
N ARG A 64 -11.06 -6.48 6.05
CA ARG A 64 -11.56 -5.93 7.33
C ARG A 64 -10.87 -6.67 8.49
N PRO A 65 -10.11 -5.99 9.36
CA PRO A 65 -9.68 -6.58 10.63
C PRO A 65 -10.91 -6.81 11.52
N GLU A 66 -10.96 -7.93 12.25
CA GLU A 66 -12.05 -8.21 13.21
C GLU A 66 -12.12 -7.15 14.33
N ASP A 67 -10.99 -6.48 14.61
CA ASP A 67 -10.83 -5.50 15.70
C ASP A 67 -10.63 -4.05 15.24
N ALA A 68 -11.00 -3.67 14.00
CA ALA A 68 -10.85 -2.29 13.54
C ALA A 68 -11.82 -1.33 14.27
N PRO A 69 -11.35 -0.37 15.10
CA PRO A 69 -12.18 0.70 15.64
C PRO A 69 -12.68 1.59 14.50
N SER A 70 -13.96 1.93 14.59
CA SER A 70 -14.63 2.87 13.71
C SER A 70 -14.03 4.27 13.85
N GLU A 71 -13.77 4.92 12.71
CA GLU A 71 -13.44 6.34 12.52
C GLU A 71 -12.06 6.81 13.01
N SER A 72 -11.12 7.06 12.07
CA SER A 72 -10.06 8.10 12.16
C SER A 72 -9.15 8.16 10.92
N ALA A 73 -9.68 8.06 9.68
CA ALA A 73 -8.86 8.23 8.47
C ALA A 73 -9.10 9.57 7.73
N GLU A 74 -10.01 10.43 8.21
CA GLU A 74 -10.47 11.60 7.45
C GLU A 74 -9.68 12.90 7.69
N ALA A 75 -8.52 12.86 8.36
CA ALA A 75 -7.88 14.09 8.86
C ALA A 75 -6.61 14.58 8.14
N ILE A 76 -6.05 13.88 7.14
CA ILE A 76 -4.66 14.17 6.70
C ILE A 76 -4.50 14.97 5.39
N VAL A 77 -5.55 15.29 4.63
CA VAL A 77 -5.39 16.16 3.44
C VAL A 77 -6.41 17.29 3.42
N ARG A 78 -6.15 18.34 4.20
CA ARG A 78 -6.68 19.69 3.95
C ARG A 78 -5.55 20.56 3.40
N PRO A 79 -5.52 20.87 2.09
CA PRO A 79 -4.70 21.97 1.61
C PRO A 79 -5.46 23.29 1.90
N ASP A 80 -4.79 24.24 2.55
CA ASP A 80 -5.18 25.66 2.52
C ASP A 80 -4.97 26.24 1.11
#